data_AF-A0AA36CCV0-F1
#
_entry.id   AF-A0AA36CCV0-F1
#
_cell.length_a   1.000
_cell.length_b   1.000
_cell.length_c   1.000
_cell.angle_alpha   90.00
_cell.angle_beta   90.00
_cell.angle_gamma   90.00
#
_symmetry.space_group_name_H-M   'P 1'
#
loop_
_entity.id
_entity.type
_entity.pdbx_description
1 polymer ?
#
loop_
_entity_poly.entity_id
_entity_poly.type
_entity_poly.pdbx_seq_one_letter_code
_entity_poly.pdbx_strand_id
1 'polypeptide(L)'
;MGKGIPTHRNVRGLTSSLPCDVHLVTLRTMTGPTDYNNNRAVKPKNEAALVLRRWLPECRGSRSILDQECTNLTQVNVRDLFVGSVKSVHEASLTMLYVDETPRELVALEPHRVKTVKIVY
;
A
#
# COMPACT_ATOMS: atom_id res chain seq x y z
N MET A 1 -8.03 4.85 -45.05
CA MET A 1 -8.48 4.44 -43.70
C MET A 1 -7.25 4.27 -42.82
N GLY A 2 -6.93 5.27 -42.00
CA GLY A 2 -5.74 5.26 -41.14
C GLY A 2 -5.94 4.34 -39.94
N LYS A 3 -5.07 3.34 -39.77
CA LYS A 3 -5.02 2.52 -38.56
C LYS A 3 -4.55 3.40 -37.41
N GLY A 4 -5.40 3.63 -36.41
CA GLY A 4 -5.03 4.31 -35.17
C GLY A 4 -4.00 3.46 -34.43
N ILE A 5 -2.78 3.97 -34.32
CA ILE A 5 -1.72 3.37 -33.49
C ILE A 5 -2.17 3.50 -32.03
N PRO A 6 -2.27 2.40 -31.26
CA PRO A 6 -2.61 2.51 -29.84
C PRO A 6 -1.46 3.23 -29.13
N THR A 7 -1.71 4.47 -28.71
CA THR A 7 -0.79 5.18 -27.82
C THR A 7 -0.84 4.50 -26.46
N HIS A 8 0.21 3.75 -26.11
CA HIS A 8 0.39 3.24 -24.76
C HIS A 8 0.48 4.42 -23.79
N ARG A 9 -0.62 4.74 -23.10
CA ARG A 9 -0.58 5.67 -21.97
C ARG A 9 0.02 4.91 -20.80
N ASN A 10 1.23 5.29 -20.41
CA ASN A 10 1.84 4.82 -19.18
C ASN A 10 1.06 5.39 -18.00
N VAL A 11 0.21 4.58 -17.37
CA VAL A 11 -0.47 4.94 -16.11
C VAL A 11 0.44 4.51 -14.96
N ARG A 12 0.86 5.46 -14.14
CA ARG A 12 1.63 5.21 -12.91
C ARG A 12 0.74 5.51 -11.71
N GLY A 13 0.46 4.49 -10.89
CA GLY A 13 -0.27 4.65 -9.63
C GLY A 13 0.61 5.11 -8.46
N LEU A 14 1.92 4.86 -8.57
CA LEU A 14 2.92 5.23 -7.57
C LEU A 14 3.84 6.33 -8.13
N THR A 15 4.28 7.24 -7.27
CA THR A 15 5.21 8.32 -7.61
C THR A 15 6.65 7.81 -7.72
N SER A 16 6.98 6.78 -6.95
CA SER A 16 8.30 6.14 -6.86
C SER A 16 8.16 4.62 -6.81
N SER A 17 9.25 3.92 -7.15
CA SER A 17 9.29 2.46 -7.03
C SER A 17 9.39 2.07 -5.55
N LEU A 18 8.75 0.97 -5.18
CA LEU A 18 8.94 0.40 -3.85
C LEU A 18 10.38 -0.11 -3.71
N PRO A 19 10.92 -0.14 -2.49
CA PRO A 19 12.18 -0.80 -2.21
C PRO A 19 12.14 -2.26 -2.66
N CYS A 20 13.27 -2.81 -3.10
CA CYS A 20 13.35 -4.15 -3.67
C CYS A 20 13.02 -5.28 -2.69
N ASP A 21 13.02 -5.01 -1.38
CA ASP A 21 12.61 -5.94 -0.33
C ASP A 21 11.19 -5.67 0.20
N VAL A 22 10.44 -4.72 -0.38
CA VAL A 22 9.09 -4.33 0.05
C VAL A 22 8.07 -4.65 -1.02
N HIS A 23 7.07 -5.43 -0.63
CA HIS A 23 6.00 -5.90 -1.50
C HIS A 23 4.68 -5.27 -1.06
N LEU A 24 3.97 -4.66 -2.00
CA LEU A 24 2.56 -4.32 -1.83
C LEU A 24 1.74 -5.61 -1.99
N VAL A 25 1.26 -6.14 -0.88
CA VAL A 25 0.47 -7.38 -0.86
C VAL A 25 -0.97 -7.10 -1.28
N THR A 26 -1.54 -6.01 -0.76
CA THR A 26 -2.93 -5.64 -1.01
C THR A 26 -3.07 -4.13 -1.06
N LEU A 27 -3.81 -3.62 -2.03
CA LEU A 27 -4.37 -2.26 -2.04
C LEU A 27 -5.85 -2.37 -2.39
N ARG A 28 -6.74 -1.97 -1.49
CA ARG A 28 -8.19 -1.99 -1.72
C ARG A 28 -8.85 -0.70 -1.28
N THR A 29 -9.81 -0.22 -2.06
CA THR A 29 -10.67 0.91 -1.67
C THR A 29 -11.62 0.49 -0.56
N MET A 30 -11.95 1.42 0.35
CA MET A 30 -12.89 1.18 1.43
C MET A 30 -14.28 1.73 1.09
N THR A 31 -15.27 1.13 1.72
CA THR A 31 -16.67 1.50 1.55
C THR A 31 -17.34 1.71 2.90
N GLY A 32 -18.41 2.50 2.91
CA GLY A 32 -19.30 2.63 4.05
C GLY A 32 -20.09 1.36 4.34
N PRO A 33 -20.81 1.33 5.47
CA PRO A 33 -21.76 0.26 5.74
C PRO A 33 -22.86 0.22 4.68
N THR A 34 -23.42 -0.96 4.45
CA THR A 34 -24.58 -1.16 3.58
C THR A 34 -25.78 -0.42 4.15
N ASP A 35 -26.40 0.44 3.35
CA ASP A 35 -27.66 1.07 3.69
C ASP A 35 -28.81 0.12 3.38
N TYR A 36 -29.23 -0.64 4.39
CA TYR A 36 -30.34 -1.59 4.25
C TYR A 36 -31.70 -0.91 4.03
N ASN A 37 -31.81 0.38 4.34
CA ASN A 37 -33.06 1.14 4.19
C ASN A 37 -33.17 1.81 2.80
N ASN A 38 -32.07 1.92 2.06
CA ASN A 38 -32.04 2.54 0.73
C ASN A 38 -31.36 1.65 -0.31
N ASN A 39 -32.16 0.82 -1.00
CA ASN A 39 -31.73 -0.04 -2.12
C ASN A 39 -30.52 -0.95 -1.83
N ARG A 40 -30.15 -1.16 -0.56
CA ARG A 40 -28.95 -1.92 -0.16
C ARG A 40 -27.67 -1.35 -0.81
N ALA A 41 -27.66 -0.05 -1.04
CA ALA A 41 -26.54 0.63 -1.68
C ALA A 41 -25.37 0.76 -0.70
N VAL A 42 -24.16 0.78 -1.25
CA VAL A 42 -22.92 0.99 -0.50
C VAL A 42 -22.29 2.28 -1.00
N LYS A 43 -21.97 3.20 -0.08
CA LYS A 43 -21.30 4.46 -0.43
C LYS A 43 -19.78 4.27 -0.44
N PRO A 44 -19.06 4.64 -1.51
CA PRO A 44 -17.62 4.62 -1.51
C PRO A 44 -17.07 5.63 -0.48
N LYS A 45 -15.94 5.30 0.13
CA LYS A 45 -15.18 6.25 0.95
C LYS A 45 -13.90 6.66 0.21
N ASN A 46 -13.42 7.86 0.49
CA ASN A 46 -12.10 8.33 0.04
C ASN A 46 -11.00 7.75 0.94
N GLU A 47 -11.03 6.44 1.12
CA GLU A 47 -10.15 5.69 2.01
C GLU A 47 -9.67 4.42 1.31
N ALA A 48 -8.46 3.98 1.62
CA ALA A 48 -7.90 2.73 1.11
C ALA A 48 -7.19 1.95 2.23
N ALA A 49 -7.25 0.62 2.16
CA ALA A 49 -6.45 -0.27 2.99
C ALA A 49 -5.25 -0.76 2.17
N LEU A 50 -4.05 -0.56 2.73
CA LEU A 50 -2.79 -0.97 2.14
C LEU A 50 -2.10 -1.97 3.08
N VAL A 51 -1.69 -3.11 2.52
CA VAL A 51 -0.87 -4.12 3.23
C VAL A 51 0.50 -4.18 2.58
N LEU A 52 1.53 -3.86 3.36
CA LEU A 52 2.93 -3.93 2.97
C LEU A 52 3.59 -5.10 3.69
N ARG A 53 4.43 -5.84 2.96
CA ARG A 53 5.27 -6.89 3.53
C ARG A 53 6.72 -6.62 3.16
N ARG A 54 7.60 -6.66 4.16
CA ARG A 54 9.03 -6.73 3.89
C ARG A 54 9.47 -8.18 3.82
N TRP A 55 10.03 -8.57 2.68
CA TRP A 55 10.59 -9.88 2.48
C TRP A 55 12.10 -9.83 2.69
N LEU A 56 12.65 -10.82 3.38
CA LEU A 56 14.08 -11.05 3.44
C LEU A 56 14.35 -12.53 3.18
N PRO A 57 15.51 -12.87 2.60
CA PRO A 57 15.91 -14.26 2.44
C PRO A 57 16.05 -14.91 3.82
N GLU A 58 15.49 -16.11 3.96
CA GLU A 58 15.69 -16.91 5.16
C GLU A 58 17.16 -17.38 5.25
N CYS A 59 17.69 -17.52 6.46
CA CYS A 59 19.08 -17.94 6.72
C CYS A 59 19.46 -19.31 6.10
N ARG A 60 18.50 -20.07 5.57
CA ARG A 60 18.70 -21.38 4.92
C ARG A 60 18.82 -21.31 3.40
N GLY A 61 18.55 -20.16 2.77
CA GLY A 61 18.75 -19.94 1.35
C GLY A 61 20.11 -19.31 1.10
N SER A 62 20.83 -19.75 0.07
CA SER A 62 22.08 -19.13 -0.37
C SER A 62 21.85 -17.63 -0.58
N ARG A 63 22.49 -16.80 0.26
CA ARG A 63 22.53 -15.33 0.11
C ARG A 63 22.94 -15.00 -1.31
N SER A 64 21.97 -14.65 -2.16
CA SER A 64 22.27 -14.24 -3.51
C SER A 64 22.70 -12.77 -3.46
N ILE A 65 23.54 -12.37 -4.40
CA ILE A 65 24.20 -11.05 -4.51
C ILE A 65 23.23 -9.85 -4.48
N LEU A 66 21.92 -10.07 -4.51
CA LEU A 66 20.85 -9.07 -4.38
C LEU A 66 20.65 -8.55 -2.94
N ASP A 67 21.24 -9.19 -1.92
CA ASP A 67 20.83 -9.01 -0.51
C ASP A 67 21.41 -7.78 0.23
N GLN A 68 22.48 -7.15 -0.27
CA GLN A 68 23.20 -6.11 0.49
C GLN A 68 22.71 -4.67 0.23
N GLU A 69 22.16 -4.37 -0.95
CA GLU A 69 21.73 -3.01 -1.28
C GLU A 69 20.26 -2.73 -0.89
N CYS A 70 19.42 -3.76 -0.85
CA CYS A 70 17.99 -3.64 -0.54
C CYS A 70 17.70 -3.45 0.96
N THR A 71 18.64 -3.77 1.85
CA THR A 71 18.38 -3.97 3.29
C THR A 71 18.36 -2.71 4.15
N ASN A 72 18.71 -1.54 3.60
CA ASN A 72 18.94 -0.32 4.40
C ASN A 72 17.66 0.43 4.80
N LEU A 73 16.50 0.12 4.21
CA LEU A 73 15.26 0.82 4.50
C LEU A 73 14.52 0.21 5.69
N THR A 74 14.30 0.99 6.73
CA THR A 74 13.55 0.58 7.93
C THR A 74 12.12 1.13 7.94
N GLN A 75 11.85 2.13 7.10
CA GLN A 75 10.61 2.89 7.10
C GLN A 75 10.16 3.22 5.67
N VAL A 76 8.84 3.32 5.48
CA VAL A 76 8.23 3.74 4.22
C VAL A 76 7.35 4.96 4.49
N ASN A 77 7.55 6.03 3.71
CA ASN A 77 6.61 7.15 3.67
C ASN A 77 5.47 6.80 2.72
N VAL A 78 4.32 6.42 3.28
CA VAL A 78 3.14 6.02 2.51
C VAL A 78 2.46 7.21 1.83
N ARG A 79 2.61 8.43 2.38
CA ARG A 79 2.02 9.63 1.78
C ARG A 79 2.65 9.94 0.43
N ASP A 80 3.97 9.84 0.38
CA ASP A 80 4.73 10.17 -0.83
C ASP A 80 4.55 9.11 -1.91
N LEU A 81 4.13 7.89 -1.56
CA LEU A 81 4.06 6.74 -2.47
C LEU A 81 2.99 6.90 -3.57
N PHE A 82 1.87 7.56 -3.29
CA PHE A 82 0.73 7.64 -4.21
C PHE A 82 0.60 9.01 -4.86
N VAL A 83 0.13 9.02 -6.10
CA VAL A 83 -0.21 10.27 -6.80
C VAL A 83 -1.50 10.84 -6.20
N GLY A 84 -1.41 11.87 -5.37
CA GLY A 84 -2.57 12.54 -4.78
C GLY A 84 -2.30 13.13 -3.38
N SER A 85 -3.27 13.87 -2.84
CA SER A 85 -3.18 14.47 -1.50
C SER A 85 -3.64 13.49 -0.43
N VAL A 86 -2.72 12.65 0.08
CA VAL A 86 -3.00 11.82 1.26
C VAL A 86 -3.12 12.72 2.50
N LYS A 87 -4.29 12.74 3.14
CA LYS A 87 -4.56 13.54 4.35
C LYS A 87 -3.97 12.91 5.60
N SER A 88 -4.20 11.61 5.78
CA SER A 88 -3.69 10.87 6.93
C SER A 88 -3.44 9.41 6.61
N VAL A 89 -2.55 8.81 7.39
CA VAL A 89 -2.21 7.39 7.34
C VAL A 89 -2.31 6.87 8.78
N HIS A 90 -3.00 5.75 8.97
CA HIS A 90 -3.26 5.15 10.28
C HIS A 90 -2.83 3.69 10.25
N GLU A 91 -2.12 3.21 11.26
CA GLU A 91 -1.84 1.78 11.36
C GLU A 91 -3.12 1.01 11.69
N ALA A 92 -3.22 -0.22 11.20
CA ALA A 92 -4.38 -1.07 11.41
C ALA A 92 -3.97 -2.53 11.59
N SER A 93 -4.90 -3.33 12.13
CA SER A 93 -4.77 -4.78 12.13
C SER A 93 -4.82 -5.31 10.68
N LEU A 94 -4.29 -6.51 10.47
CA LEU A 94 -4.25 -7.14 9.14
C LEU A 94 -5.64 -7.25 8.48
N THR A 95 -6.68 -7.40 9.28
CA THR A 95 -8.08 -7.51 8.83
C THR A 95 -8.80 -6.16 8.74
N MET A 96 -8.15 -5.05 9.10
CA MET A 96 -8.74 -3.71 9.20
C MET A 96 -9.91 -3.59 10.19
N LEU A 97 -10.04 -4.54 11.12
CA LEU A 97 -11.07 -4.49 12.17
C LEU A 97 -10.71 -3.52 13.31
N TYR A 98 -9.42 -3.24 13.47
CA TYR A 98 -8.91 -2.27 14.43
C TYR A 98 -7.98 -1.30 13.72
N VAL A 99 -8.17 -0.02 14.00
CA VAL A 99 -7.36 1.07 13.45
C VAL A 99 -6.86 1.92 14.60
N ASP A 100 -5.56 2.19 14.61
CA ASP A 100 -4.96 3.19 15.50
C ASP A 100 -5.30 4.58 14.95
N GLU A 101 -6.12 5.32 15.68
CA GLU A 101 -6.53 6.67 15.26
C GLU A 101 -5.37 7.68 15.32
N THR A 102 -4.21 7.30 15.89
CA THR A 102 -2.99 8.11 15.84
C THR A 102 -2.41 8.12 14.42
N PRO A 103 -2.33 9.28 13.75
CA PRO A 103 -1.76 9.35 12.42
C PRO A 103 -0.25 9.06 12.46
N ARG A 104 0.23 8.38 11.42
CA ARG A 104 1.66 8.06 11.21
C ARG A 104 2.13 8.73 9.93
N GLU A 105 3.30 9.36 9.97
CA GLU A 105 3.95 9.88 8.76
C GLU A 105 4.78 8.78 8.10
N LEU A 106 5.49 8.00 8.93
CA LEU A 106 6.37 6.92 8.51
C LEU A 106 5.86 5.59 9.08
N VAL A 107 5.87 4.56 8.23
CA VAL A 107 5.47 3.19 8.62
C VAL A 107 6.74 2.36 8.77
N ALA A 108 7.03 1.93 9.99
CA ALA A 108 8.17 1.08 10.27
C ALA A 108 7.94 -0.33 9.73
N LEU A 109 8.83 -0.81 8.87
CA LEU A 109 8.74 -2.11 8.21
C LEU A 109 10.01 -2.90 8.49
N GLU A 110 10.01 -3.58 9.65
CA GLU A 110 11.13 -4.42 10.06
C GLU A 110 11.21 -5.68 9.17
N PRO A 111 12.39 -6.34 9.14
CA PRO A 111 12.54 -7.67 8.56
C PRO A 111 11.37 -8.63 8.80
N HIS A 112 10.87 -9.26 7.72
CA HIS A 112 9.76 -10.22 7.73
C HIS A 112 8.41 -9.69 8.27
N ARG A 113 8.27 -8.38 8.51
CA ARG A 113 7.00 -7.80 8.99
C ARG A 113 5.99 -7.62 7.88
N VAL A 114 4.73 -7.78 8.27
CA VAL A 114 3.56 -7.33 7.52
C VAL A 114 2.94 -6.17 8.29
N LYS A 115 2.77 -5.03 7.62
CA LYS A 115 2.12 -3.84 8.15
C LYS A 115 0.88 -3.53 7.33
N THR A 116 -0.18 -3.15 8.03
CA THR A 116 -1.43 -2.73 7.40
C THR A 116 -1.71 -1.30 7.80
N VAL A 117 -2.08 -0.48 6.82
CA VAL A 117 -2.40 0.93 7.03
C VAL A 117 -3.70 1.33 6.33
N LYS A 118 -4.48 2.17 7.00
CA LYS A 118 -5.61 2.91 6.42
C LYS A 118 -5.08 4.25 5.89
N ILE A 119 -5.26 4.49 4.61
CA ILE A 119 -4.92 5.73 3.92
C ILE A 119 -6.21 6.53 3.74
N VAL A 120 -6.22 7.80 4.12
CA VAL A 120 -7.34 8.72 3.96
C VAL A 120 -6.93 9.81 2.96
N TYR A 121 -7.75 10.02 1.93
CA TYR A 121 -7.57 11.03 0.88
C TYR A 121 -8.45 12.26 1.10
#